data_AF-A0A6P6U237-F1
#
_entry.id   AF-A0A6P6U237-F1
#
_cell.length_a   1.000
_cell.length_b   1.000
_cell.length_c   1.000
_cell.angle_alpha   90.00
_cell.angle_beta   90.00
_cell.angle_gamma   90.00
#
_symmetry.space_group_name_H-M   'P 1'
#
loop_
_entity.id
_entity.type
_entity.pdbx_description
1 polymer ?
#
loop_
_entity_poly.entity_id
_entity_poly.type
_entity_poly.pdbx_seq_one_letter_code
_entity_poly.pdbx_strand_id
1 'polypeptide(L)'
;MQNSGFYRDLSSTKFWRAPMKKGPRTSATIMVLLFLLVAVWISSSWINSTTLAVSNERKQQMIVSTPQRNSAKRKIEVSLNCSLGNLTQTCPSNYPTTFGFTESETDDGLSNVTCPDYFRWIHEDLKPFRSSGITRDMVERAKGTAHFRLVIVKGKVYVEKYKKSIQTRDVFTLWGILQLLRRYPGRLPDLELMFDCDDRPVIQSRSHRGPNAKAPPPLFRYCGDPWTLDIVFPDWSFWGWAEISIKPWENILKELKDGNNRIKWMKREPYAYWKGNPFVADTRKDLLKCNVSDKEDWNARLFIQDWIREYEQGYKQSDLASQCTYRYKIYIEGYAWSVSEKYILACDSPTLLVNTNFYDFFLRSMQPVHHYWPIRNDDKCRSLKFAVDWGNSHKQKAQAIGKAASDFIQEELKMEFVYDYMFHLLYEYAKLLRFEPKIPEGAMEICSETMACHSNGTEKKFMLESLVKSPSDNTPCTLPPPYEPRVLGAFLRRKANSIRQVETWENNFYESLENGSKSKTS
;
A
#
# COMPACT_ATOMS: atom_id res chain seq x y z
N MET A 1 5.89 1.05 -37.37
CA MET A 1 7.04 0.97 -38.29
C MET A 1 8.23 1.67 -37.64
N GLN A 2 9.38 0.99 -37.67
CA GLN A 2 10.76 1.41 -37.38
C GLN A 2 11.19 1.84 -35.96
N ASN A 3 11.72 0.81 -35.27
CA ASN A 3 12.87 0.72 -34.35
C ASN A 3 13.80 1.92 -34.14
N SER A 4 14.21 2.11 -32.87
CA SER A 4 15.58 1.84 -32.36
C SER A 4 15.54 1.92 -30.81
N GLY A 5 16.15 1.07 -29.98
CA GLY A 5 17.06 -0.03 -30.18
C GLY A 5 18.11 0.01 -29.06
N PHE A 6 17.92 -0.76 -27.98
CA PHE A 6 18.99 -1.28 -27.10
C PHE A 6 18.43 -2.41 -26.22
N TYR A 7 18.10 -3.53 -26.86
CA TYR A 7 17.91 -4.84 -26.22
C TYR A 7 18.69 -5.85 -27.05
N ARG A 8 19.88 -6.23 -26.59
CA ARG A 8 20.58 -7.46 -26.93
C ARG A 8 21.92 -7.48 -26.19
N ASP A 9 21.97 -8.18 -25.07
CA ASP A 9 22.89 -9.30 -24.93
C ASP A 9 22.48 -10.16 -23.73
N LEU A 10 22.15 -11.43 -23.99
CA LEU A 10 22.05 -12.56 -23.05
C LEU A 10 21.37 -13.73 -23.80
N SER A 11 22.08 -14.30 -24.76
CA SER A 11 21.74 -15.63 -25.29
C SER A 11 22.99 -16.48 -25.43
N SER A 12 23.48 -17.07 -24.34
CA SER A 12 24.40 -18.20 -24.41
C SER A 12 24.62 -18.89 -23.05
N THR A 13 23.61 -19.58 -22.52
CA THR A 13 23.88 -20.66 -21.55
C THR A 13 23.03 -21.89 -21.87
N LYS A 14 23.77 -22.98 -22.12
CA LYS A 14 23.34 -24.29 -22.60
C LYS A 14 22.29 -24.94 -21.68
N PHE A 15 21.17 -25.36 -22.27
CA PHE A 15 20.17 -26.22 -21.63
C PHE A 15 20.75 -27.62 -21.38
N TRP A 16 20.89 -28.00 -20.11
CA TRP A 16 21.06 -29.39 -19.71
C TRP A 16 19.67 -30.05 -19.61
N ARG A 17 19.39 -31.02 -20.49
CA ARG A 17 18.21 -31.90 -20.41
C ARG A 17 18.54 -33.08 -19.49
N ALA A 18 17.75 -33.27 -18.42
CA ALA A 18 17.76 -34.50 -17.63
C ALA A 18 16.87 -35.58 -18.30
N PRO A 19 17.19 -36.88 -18.17
CA PRO A 19 16.41 -37.95 -18.81
C PRO A 19 15.14 -38.29 -18.01
N MET A 20 14.02 -38.43 -18.72
CA MET A 20 12.74 -38.87 -18.16
C MET A 20 12.81 -40.36 -17.74
N LYS A 21 12.54 -40.64 -16.46
CA LYS A 21 12.20 -41.99 -15.97
C LYS A 21 10.72 -42.28 -16.27
N LYS A 22 10.44 -43.43 -16.87
CA LYS A 22 9.07 -43.97 -17.07
C LYS A 22 8.51 -44.46 -15.74
N GLY A 23 7.32 -43.97 -15.36
CA GLY A 23 6.49 -44.51 -14.27
C GLY A 23 5.38 -45.44 -14.79
N PRO A 24 4.82 -46.33 -13.95
CA PRO A 24 3.96 -47.43 -14.39
C PRO A 24 2.51 -47.00 -14.68
N ARG A 25 1.84 -47.82 -15.51
CA ARG A 25 0.44 -47.69 -15.92
C ARG A 25 -0.52 -47.84 -14.72
N THR A 26 -1.28 -46.80 -14.40
CA THR A 26 -2.44 -46.85 -13.49
C THR A 26 -3.69 -46.40 -14.25
N SER A 27 -4.28 -47.29 -15.04
CA SER A 27 -5.50 -47.02 -15.82
C SER A 27 -6.73 -47.80 -15.32
N ALA A 28 -6.62 -48.63 -14.28
CA ALA A 28 -7.73 -49.46 -13.80
C ALA A 28 -8.46 -48.90 -12.57
N THR A 29 -7.79 -48.07 -11.75
CA THR A 29 -8.35 -47.59 -10.47
C THR A 29 -9.26 -46.36 -10.61
N ILE A 30 -9.16 -45.62 -11.72
CA ILE A 30 -9.93 -44.38 -11.95
C ILE A 30 -11.36 -44.68 -12.45
N MET A 31 -11.58 -45.79 -13.17
CA MET A 31 -12.93 -46.15 -13.63
C MET A 31 -13.85 -46.68 -12.51
N VAL A 32 -13.30 -47.31 -11.47
CA VAL A 32 -14.10 -47.86 -10.34
C VAL A 32 -14.63 -46.74 -9.42
N LEU A 33 -13.85 -45.67 -9.23
CA LEU A 33 -14.27 -44.51 -8.42
C LEU A 33 -15.33 -43.65 -9.10
N LEU A 34 -15.34 -43.58 -10.44
CA LEU A 34 -16.37 -42.88 -11.22
C LEU A 34 -17.72 -43.59 -11.17
N PHE A 35 -17.75 -44.93 -11.17
CA PHE A 35 -19.00 -45.70 -11.06
C PHE A 35 -19.66 -45.58 -9.66
N LEU A 36 -18.88 -45.47 -8.59
CA LEU A 36 -19.40 -45.32 -7.23
C LEU A 36 -20.01 -43.93 -6.98
N LEU A 37 -19.49 -42.88 -7.62
CA LEU A 37 -20.03 -41.52 -7.47
C LEU A 37 -21.34 -41.31 -8.23
N VAL A 38 -21.56 -42.01 -9.35
CA VAL A 38 -22.83 -41.96 -10.11
C VAL A 38 -23.95 -42.70 -9.38
N ALA A 39 -23.64 -43.80 -8.67
CA ALA A 39 -24.63 -44.55 -7.89
C ALA A 39 -25.17 -43.77 -6.66
N VAL A 40 -24.35 -42.92 -6.03
CA VAL A 40 -24.75 -42.08 -4.89
C VAL A 40 -25.64 -40.90 -5.34
N TRP A 41 -25.49 -40.44 -6.57
CA TRP A 41 -26.30 -39.34 -7.11
C TRP A 41 -27.72 -39.79 -7.51
N ILE A 42 -27.89 -41.06 -7.88
CA ILE A 42 -29.19 -41.64 -8.25
C ILE A 42 -30.03 -41.96 -7.00
N SER A 43 -29.42 -42.23 -5.83
CA SER A 43 -30.16 -42.52 -4.59
C SER A 43 -30.62 -41.28 -3.82
N SER A 44 -30.03 -40.10 -4.04
CA SER A 44 -30.42 -38.86 -3.35
C SER A 44 -31.54 -38.05 -4.04
N SER A 45 -32.00 -38.48 -5.22
CA SER A 45 -33.05 -37.79 -5.99
C SER A 45 -34.45 -38.35 -5.76
N TRP A 46 -34.62 -39.31 -4.82
CA TRP A 46 -35.92 -39.89 -4.44
C TRP A 46 -36.18 -39.75 -2.93
N ILE A 47 -36.30 -38.52 -2.43
CA ILE A 47 -37.07 -38.25 -1.21
C ILE A 47 -37.95 -37.03 -1.48
N ASN A 48 -39.23 -37.32 -1.69
CA ASN A 48 -40.27 -36.36 -1.97
C ASN A 48 -40.83 -35.77 -0.67
N SER A 49 -41.17 -34.48 -0.77
CA SER A 49 -42.07 -33.65 0.04
C SER A 49 -43.01 -34.36 1.01
N THR A 50 -42.98 -33.96 2.29
CA THR A 50 -44.14 -34.03 3.19
C THR A 50 -44.32 -32.69 3.90
N THR A 51 -45.44 -32.04 3.57
CA THR A 51 -45.99 -30.86 4.25
C THR A 51 -46.50 -31.22 5.63
N LEU A 52 -46.04 -30.51 6.66
CA LEU A 52 -46.68 -30.47 7.98
C LEU A 52 -46.92 -29.00 8.37
N ALA A 53 -48.20 -28.63 8.38
CA ALA A 53 -48.70 -27.38 8.92
C ALA A 53 -48.93 -27.55 10.42
N VAL A 54 -48.36 -26.67 11.27
CA VAL A 54 -48.80 -26.49 12.66
C VAL A 54 -48.64 -25.01 13.08
N SER A 55 -49.82 -24.45 13.39
CA SER A 55 -50.23 -23.29 14.18
C SER A 55 -49.26 -22.19 14.64
N ASN A 56 -49.72 -20.98 14.34
CA ASN A 56 -49.38 -19.67 14.88
C ASN A 56 -49.70 -19.56 16.39
N GLU A 57 -48.75 -19.13 17.22
CA GLU A 57 -49.03 -18.54 18.54
C GLU A 57 -48.44 -17.13 18.64
N ARG A 58 -49.32 -16.18 18.93
CA ARG A 58 -49.01 -14.77 19.22
C ARG A 58 -48.29 -14.67 20.56
N LYS A 59 -47.14 -14.01 20.60
CA LYS A 59 -46.67 -13.26 21.78
C LYS A 59 -46.59 -11.79 21.43
N GLN A 60 -47.52 -11.02 21.97
CA GLN A 60 -47.45 -9.56 22.02
C GLN A 60 -46.28 -9.16 22.91
N GLN A 61 -45.34 -8.40 22.35
CA GLN A 61 -44.39 -7.61 23.12
C GLN A 61 -44.59 -6.15 22.71
N MET A 62 -45.14 -5.36 23.64
CA MET A 62 -45.32 -3.92 23.45
C MET A 62 -43.94 -3.26 23.37
N ILE A 63 -43.61 -2.73 22.19
CA ILE A 63 -42.51 -1.79 22.01
C ILE A 63 -43.14 -0.39 22.02
N VAL A 64 -42.83 0.37 23.07
CA VAL A 64 -43.11 1.80 23.15
C VAL A 64 -42.32 2.48 22.04
N SER A 65 -43.02 3.05 21.07
CA SER A 65 -42.44 3.79 19.95
C SER A 65 -42.01 5.19 20.39
N THR A 66 -40.71 5.38 20.59
CA THR A 66 -40.10 6.71 20.59
C THR A 66 -39.98 7.16 19.12
N PRO A 67 -40.49 8.33 18.70
CA PRO A 67 -40.38 8.75 17.31
C PRO A 67 -38.94 9.20 17.04
N GLN A 68 -38.12 8.29 16.54
CA GLN A 68 -36.84 8.64 15.91
C GLN A 68 -37.15 9.29 14.58
N ARG A 69 -36.94 10.61 14.53
CA ARG A 69 -37.10 11.44 13.33
C ARG A 69 -35.98 11.11 12.34
N ASN A 70 -36.11 9.99 11.64
CA ASN A 70 -35.20 9.60 10.56
C ASN A 70 -35.51 10.46 9.33
N SER A 71 -34.96 11.67 9.25
CA SER A 71 -34.78 12.31 7.95
C SER A 71 -33.63 11.59 7.25
N ALA A 72 -33.94 10.62 6.40
CA ALA A 72 -32.96 10.03 5.50
C ALA A 72 -32.44 11.14 4.57
N LYS A 73 -31.28 11.74 4.90
CA LYS A 73 -30.56 12.63 3.99
C LYS A 73 -30.29 11.81 2.72
N ARG A 74 -30.88 12.22 1.59
CA ARG A 74 -30.81 11.50 0.31
C ARG A 74 -29.38 11.61 -0.21
N LYS A 75 -28.59 10.56 -0.03
CA LYS A 75 -27.19 10.50 -0.48
C LYS A 75 -27.11 10.69 -1.99
N ILE A 76 -26.45 11.75 -2.45
CA ILE A 76 -26.29 12.02 -3.88
C ILE A 76 -25.23 11.06 -4.41
N GLU A 77 -25.66 10.07 -5.19
CA GLU A 77 -24.75 9.22 -5.95
C GLU A 77 -24.42 9.91 -7.28
N VAL A 78 -23.14 10.17 -7.51
CA VAL A 78 -22.62 10.80 -8.72
C VAL A 78 -22.05 9.70 -9.61
N SER A 79 -22.82 9.21 -10.57
CA SER A 79 -22.33 8.25 -11.56
C SER A 79 -21.42 8.94 -12.60
N LEU A 80 -20.54 8.18 -13.24
CA LEU A 80 -19.77 8.67 -14.38
C LEU A 80 -20.68 8.85 -15.59
N ASN A 81 -20.60 9.99 -16.26
CA ASN A 81 -21.30 10.25 -17.51
C ASN A 81 -20.40 9.95 -18.72
N CYS A 82 -20.40 8.71 -19.18
CA CYS A 82 -19.66 8.30 -20.38
C CYS A 82 -20.54 8.45 -21.63
N SER A 83 -20.17 9.36 -22.53
CA SER A 83 -20.88 9.53 -23.80
C SER A 83 -20.60 8.33 -24.72
N LEU A 84 -21.62 7.57 -25.07
CA LEU A 84 -21.50 6.47 -26.05
C LEU A 84 -21.19 7.04 -27.44
N GLY A 85 -20.02 6.69 -27.99
CA GLY A 85 -19.66 6.99 -29.39
C GLY A 85 -19.00 8.35 -29.65
N ASN A 86 -18.75 9.17 -28.63
CA ASN A 86 -18.03 10.43 -28.79
C ASN A 86 -16.54 10.23 -28.46
N LEU A 87 -15.64 10.47 -29.43
CA LEU A 87 -14.18 10.30 -29.29
C LEU A 87 -13.55 11.35 -28.34
N THR A 88 -14.30 12.37 -27.94
CA THR A 88 -13.86 13.48 -27.10
C THR A 88 -14.72 13.58 -25.84
N GLN A 89 -14.51 12.68 -24.87
CA GLN A 89 -15.07 12.89 -23.53
C GLN A 89 -14.48 14.18 -22.95
N THR A 90 -15.34 15.04 -22.41
CA THR A 90 -14.97 16.25 -21.67
C THR A 90 -15.49 16.17 -20.24
N CYS A 91 -15.04 17.09 -19.40
CA CYS A 91 -15.51 17.17 -18.03
C CYS A 91 -16.92 17.75 -17.97
N PRO A 92 -17.86 17.10 -17.25
CA PRO A 92 -19.22 17.61 -17.12
C PRO A 92 -19.23 18.99 -16.48
N SER A 93 -20.04 19.91 -17.01
CA SER A 93 -20.20 21.25 -16.47
C SER A 93 -20.92 21.28 -15.11
N ASN A 94 -21.66 20.22 -14.80
CA ASN A 94 -22.44 20.05 -13.57
C ASN A 94 -21.71 19.25 -12.48
N TYR A 95 -20.39 19.13 -12.56
CA TYR A 95 -19.63 18.44 -11.51
C TYR A 95 -19.85 19.13 -10.16
N PRO A 96 -20.11 18.39 -9.06
CA PRO A 96 -20.22 19.01 -7.74
C PRO A 96 -18.89 19.68 -7.39
N THR A 97 -18.86 21.01 -7.46
CA THR A 97 -17.71 21.83 -7.05
C THR A 97 -17.90 22.39 -5.65
N THR A 98 -19.11 22.27 -5.10
CA THR A 98 -19.48 22.60 -3.73
C THR A 98 -20.49 21.56 -3.24
N PHE A 99 -20.38 21.16 -1.98
CA PHE A 99 -21.41 20.37 -1.30
C PHE A 99 -21.85 21.15 -0.06
N GLY A 100 -23.11 21.57 -0.05
CA GLY A 100 -23.64 22.47 0.96
C GLY A 100 -23.76 21.79 2.32
N PHE A 101 -22.90 22.15 3.25
CA PHE A 101 -23.26 22.18 4.66
C PHE A 101 -23.76 23.59 4.93
N THR A 102 -25.05 23.75 5.23
CA THR A 102 -25.57 25.03 5.71
C THR A 102 -24.85 25.40 7.01
N GLU A 103 -24.41 26.64 7.15
CA GLU A 103 -23.64 27.18 8.29
C GLU A 103 -24.31 26.97 9.67
N SER A 104 -25.59 26.55 9.70
CA SER A 104 -26.34 26.18 10.90
C SER A 104 -26.13 24.73 11.40
N GLU A 105 -25.33 23.89 10.72
CA GLU A 105 -25.04 22.49 11.11
C GLU A 105 -23.59 22.29 11.61
N THR A 106 -22.97 23.34 12.17
CA THR A 106 -21.54 23.35 12.52
C THR A 106 -21.15 22.47 13.71
N ASP A 107 -22.09 21.88 14.44
CA ASP A 107 -21.81 21.05 15.62
C ASP A 107 -21.96 19.53 15.38
N ASP A 108 -22.78 19.10 14.40
CA ASP A 108 -23.08 17.67 14.17
C ASP A 108 -22.21 17.01 13.07
N GLY A 109 -21.54 17.81 12.23
CA GLY A 109 -20.70 17.34 11.12
C GLY A 109 -19.20 17.25 11.42
N LEU A 110 -18.78 17.71 12.60
CA LEU A 110 -17.37 17.63 13.02
C LEU A 110 -17.01 16.16 13.27
N SER A 111 -16.04 15.66 12.52
CA SER A 111 -15.41 14.39 12.88
C SER A 111 -14.73 14.55 14.26
N ASN A 112 -15.36 14.03 15.32
CA ASN A 112 -14.75 13.88 16.65
C ASN A 112 -13.57 12.88 16.64
N VAL A 113 -13.24 12.30 15.49
CA VAL A 113 -12.15 11.35 15.31
C VAL A 113 -10.87 12.11 15.00
N THR A 114 -9.85 11.91 15.84
CA THR A 114 -8.49 12.38 15.56
C THR A 114 -7.86 11.47 14.50
N CYS A 115 -7.15 12.05 13.53
CA CYS A 115 -6.43 11.25 12.54
C CYS A 115 -5.34 10.39 13.18
N PRO A 116 -4.99 9.23 12.58
CA PRO A 116 -3.85 8.43 13.00
C PRO A 116 -2.56 9.23 13.21
N ASP A 117 -1.73 8.82 14.16
CA ASP A 117 -0.54 9.58 14.57
C ASP A 117 0.49 9.78 13.45
N TYR A 118 0.48 8.93 12.41
CA TYR A 118 1.35 9.13 11.24
C TYR A 118 1.03 10.41 10.44
N PHE A 119 -0.14 11.00 10.61
CA PHE A 119 -0.47 12.29 10.00
C PHE A 119 0.42 13.42 10.53
N ARG A 120 1.00 13.27 11.73
CA ARG A 120 1.93 14.26 12.28
C ARG A 120 3.17 14.46 11.41
N TRP A 121 3.53 13.48 10.58
CA TRP A 121 4.65 13.58 9.65
C TRP A 121 4.42 14.59 8.52
N ILE A 122 3.17 14.95 8.20
CA ILE A 122 2.84 16.05 7.29
C ILE A 122 3.53 17.34 7.75
N HIS A 123 3.54 17.59 9.07
CA HIS A 123 4.19 18.78 9.63
C HIS A 123 5.70 18.78 9.42
N GLU A 124 6.35 17.62 9.49
CA GLU A 124 7.80 17.49 9.27
C GLU A 124 8.14 17.58 7.78
N ASP A 125 7.35 16.99 6.89
CA ASP A 125 7.56 17.04 5.44
C ASP A 125 7.37 18.47 4.89
N LEU A 126 6.45 19.25 5.48
CA LEU A 126 6.21 20.65 5.10
C LEU A 126 7.06 21.66 5.89
N LYS A 127 7.77 21.22 6.92
CA LYS A 127 8.62 22.07 7.78
C LYS A 127 9.62 22.94 7.01
N PRO A 128 10.30 22.45 5.95
CA PRO A 128 11.28 23.25 5.22
C PRO A 128 10.69 24.54 4.60
N PHE A 129 9.37 24.58 4.40
CA PHE A 129 8.69 25.68 3.72
C PHE A 129 7.95 26.62 4.67
N ARG A 130 7.86 26.31 5.98
CA ARG A 130 7.01 27.05 6.92
C ARG A 130 7.41 28.51 7.10
N SER A 131 8.70 28.80 7.18
CA SER A 131 9.20 30.15 7.45
C SER A 131 9.15 31.05 6.21
N SER A 132 9.55 30.52 5.05
CA SER A 132 9.59 31.29 3.79
C SER A 132 8.26 31.29 3.04
N GLY A 133 7.39 30.32 3.30
CA GLY A 133 6.37 29.91 2.34
C GLY A 133 6.99 29.32 1.06
N ILE A 134 6.12 29.07 0.08
CA ILE A 134 6.45 28.50 -1.21
C ILE A 134 6.21 29.55 -2.30
N THR A 135 7.27 29.92 -3.02
CA THR A 135 7.20 30.87 -4.12
C THR A 135 7.02 30.17 -5.47
N ARG A 136 6.56 30.90 -6.49
CA ARG A 136 6.43 30.38 -7.86
C ARG A 136 7.76 29.84 -8.38
N ASP A 137 8.84 30.57 -8.17
CA ASP A 137 10.21 30.15 -8.55
C ASP A 137 10.62 28.83 -7.88
N MET A 138 10.23 28.59 -6.62
CA MET A 138 10.48 27.29 -5.96
C MET A 138 9.75 26.14 -6.66
N VAL A 139 8.48 26.32 -7.02
CA VAL A 139 7.68 25.32 -7.74
C VAL A 139 8.27 25.06 -9.13
N GLU A 140 8.62 26.10 -9.88
CA GLU A 140 9.21 25.95 -11.21
C GLU A 140 10.56 25.21 -11.18
N ARG A 141 11.37 25.37 -10.13
CA ARG A 141 12.62 24.60 -9.98
C ARG A 141 12.43 23.08 -9.87
N ALA A 142 11.27 22.61 -9.42
CA ALA A 142 10.97 21.17 -9.37
C ALA A 142 10.66 20.57 -10.77
N LYS A 143 10.43 21.41 -11.80
CA LYS A 143 10.08 20.96 -13.16
C LYS A 143 11.12 20.02 -13.77
N GLY A 144 12.41 20.18 -13.44
CA GLY A 144 13.50 19.39 -14.01
C GLY A 144 13.39 17.88 -13.76
N THR A 145 12.73 17.46 -12.68
CA THR A 145 12.53 16.04 -12.36
C THR A 145 11.06 15.64 -12.38
N ALA A 146 10.13 16.59 -12.25
CA ALA A 146 8.70 16.32 -12.24
C ALA A 146 8.22 15.60 -13.51
N HIS A 147 7.27 14.69 -13.33
CA HIS A 147 6.56 14.02 -14.41
C HIS A 147 5.38 14.86 -14.89
N PHE A 148 4.71 15.52 -13.95
CA PHE A 148 3.62 16.43 -14.25
C PHE A 148 3.55 17.57 -13.23
N ARG A 149 2.97 18.67 -13.68
CA ARG A 149 2.43 19.72 -12.82
C ARG A 149 0.92 19.53 -12.73
N LEU A 150 0.40 19.63 -11.51
CA LEU A 150 -1.02 19.59 -11.24
C LEU A 150 -1.46 20.92 -10.66
N VAL A 151 -2.59 21.44 -11.12
CA VAL A 151 -3.20 22.68 -10.65
C VAL A 151 -4.66 22.41 -10.31
N ILE A 152 -5.05 22.73 -9.09
CA ILE A 152 -6.45 22.72 -8.64
C ILE A 152 -6.90 24.17 -8.53
N VAL A 153 -7.91 24.54 -9.31
CA VAL A 153 -8.53 25.87 -9.25
C VAL A 153 -10.04 25.71 -9.24
N LYS A 154 -10.72 26.28 -8.25
CA LYS A 154 -12.18 26.19 -8.07
C LYS A 154 -12.70 24.76 -8.10
N GLY A 155 -11.96 23.84 -7.47
CA GLY A 155 -12.30 22.42 -7.41
C GLY A 155 -12.12 21.63 -8.72
N LYS A 156 -11.55 22.24 -9.77
CA LYS A 156 -11.22 21.58 -11.05
C LYS A 156 -9.74 21.29 -11.13
N VAL A 157 -9.38 20.17 -11.76
CA VAL A 157 -7.99 19.72 -11.90
C VAL A 157 -7.47 19.94 -13.30
N TYR A 158 -6.31 20.56 -13.41
CA TYR A 158 -5.57 20.78 -14.65
C TYR A 158 -4.19 20.13 -14.55
N VAL A 159 -3.75 19.49 -15.61
CA VAL A 159 -2.46 18.78 -15.64
C VAL A 159 -1.64 19.17 -16.86
N GLU A 160 -0.40 19.57 -16.62
CA GLU A 160 0.64 19.73 -17.64
C GLU A 160 1.63 18.57 -17.49
N LYS A 161 1.75 17.70 -18.49
CA LYS A 161 2.69 16.56 -18.45
C LYS A 161 4.04 16.96 -19.04
N TYR A 162 5.12 16.65 -18.34
CA TYR A 162 6.49 16.93 -18.78
C TYR A 162 7.19 15.71 -19.37
N LYS A 163 6.97 14.53 -18.80
CA LYS A 163 7.56 13.27 -19.27
C LYS A 163 6.66 12.08 -18.94
N LYS A 164 6.92 10.95 -19.61
CA LYS A 164 6.20 9.70 -19.36
C LYS A 164 6.62 9.12 -18.00
N SER A 165 5.64 8.68 -17.22
CA SER A 165 5.87 7.89 -16.01
C SER A 165 6.20 6.44 -16.36
N ILE A 166 6.91 5.77 -15.46
CA ILE A 166 6.93 4.30 -15.43
C ILE A 166 5.48 3.85 -15.25
N GLN A 167 4.98 2.97 -16.14
CA GLN A 167 3.66 2.35 -15.99
C GLN A 167 2.53 3.39 -15.78
N THR A 168 1.43 2.99 -15.17
CA THR A 168 0.23 3.80 -14.88
C THR A 168 0.33 4.57 -13.56
N ARG A 169 1.55 4.82 -13.07
CA ARG A 169 1.75 5.48 -11.77
C ARG A 169 1.18 6.89 -11.75
N ASP A 170 1.47 7.70 -12.78
CA ASP A 170 0.89 9.03 -12.93
C ASP A 170 -0.64 8.94 -13.09
N VAL A 171 -1.13 8.00 -13.89
CA VAL A 171 -2.57 7.78 -14.11
C VAL A 171 -3.31 7.52 -12.81
N PHE A 172 -2.88 6.55 -11.99
CA PHE A 172 -3.59 6.22 -10.75
C PHE A 172 -3.34 7.25 -9.63
N THR A 173 -2.23 8.00 -9.67
CA THR A 173 -2.03 9.15 -8.76
C THR A 173 -3.03 10.28 -9.06
N LEU A 174 -3.17 10.64 -10.34
CA LEU A 174 -4.15 11.63 -10.79
C LEU A 174 -5.59 11.15 -10.51
N TRP A 175 -5.89 9.88 -10.75
CA TRP A 175 -7.17 9.27 -10.41
C TRP A 175 -7.48 9.42 -8.92
N GLY A 176 -6.51 9.15 -8.05
CA GLY A 176 -6.66 9.29 -6.61
C GLY A 176 -6.99 10.71 -6.16
N ILE A 177 -6.32 11.72 -6.75
CA ILE A 177 -6.61 13.13 -6.47
C ILE A 177 -8.03 13.51 -6.92
N LEU A 178 -8.49 12.98 -8.06
CA LEU A 178 -9.88 13.17 -8.50
C LEU A 178 -10.87 12.51 -7.53
N GLN A 179 -10.56 11.32 -7.02
CA GLN A 179 -11.40 10.66 -6.02
C GLN A 179 -11.45 11.44 -4.71
N LEU A 180 -10.34 12.04 -4.29
CA LEU A 180 -10.29 12.95 -3.15
C LEU A 180 -11.24 14.14 -3.33
N LEU A 181 -11.23 14.78 -4.50
CA LEU A 181 -12.12 15.92 -4.81
C LEU A 181 -13.60 15.50 -4.88
N ARG A 182 -13.90 14.28 -5.34
CA ARG A 182 -15.25 13.72 -5.27
C ARG A 182 -15.69 13.43 -3.85
N ARG A 183 -14.77 13.04 -2.97
CA ARG A 183 -15.04 12.78 -1.55
C ARG A 183 -15.25 14.08 -0.76
N TYR A 184 -14.47 15.12 -1.07
CA TYR A 184 -14.52 16.43 -0.39
C TYR A 184 -14.70 17.61 -1.37
N PRO A 185 -15.85 17.69 -2.08
CA PRO A 185 -16.08 18.73 -3.09
C PRO A 185 -15.98 20.14 -2.53
N GLY A 186 -15.16 21.00 -3.15
CA GLY A 186 -15.01 22.40 -2.78
C GLY A 186 -14.27 22.66 -1.47
N ARG A 187 -13.68 21.63 -0.85
CA ARG A 187 -13.02 21.76 0.46
C ARG A 187 -11.50 21.95 0.37
N LEU A 188 -10.89 21.55 -0.73
CA LEU A 188 -9.49 21.84 -0.98
C LEU A 188 -9.34 23.26 -1.54
N PRO A 189 -8.42 24.07 -1.00
CA PRO A 189 -8.09 25.36 -1.57
C PRO A 189 -7.42 25.18 -2.94
N ASP A 190 -7.40 26.26 -3.70
CA ASP A 190 -6.62 26.32 -4.94
C ASP A 190 -5.14 26.07 -4.64
N LEU A 191 -4.51 25.22 -5.44
CA LEU A 191 -3.10 24.88 -5.30
C LEU A 191 -2.46 24.51 -6.64
N GLU A 192 -1.14 24.60 -6.71
CA GLU A 192 -0.35 23.99 -7.78
C GLU A 192 0.82 23.21 -7.18
N LEU A 193 1.12 22.04 -7.73
CA LEU A 193 2.21 21.17 -7.26
C LEU A 193 2.97 20.52 -8.42
N MET A 194 4.18 20.10 -8.13
CA MET A 194 5.03 19.28 -8.99
C MET A 194 5.11 17.86 -8.43
N PHE A 195 4.91 16.86 -9.27
CA PHE A 195 4.92 15.46 -8.85
C PHE A 195 5.95 14.66 -9.65
N ASP A 196 6.77 13.87 -8.95
CA ASP A 196 7.72 12.95 -9.57
C ASP A 196 7.37 11.49 -9.23
N CYS A 197 7.00 10.72 -10.27
CA CYS A 197 6.53 9.35 -10.19
C CYS A 197 7.64 8.27 -10.12
N ASP A 198 8.92 8.66 -10.15
CA ASP A 198 10.02 7.70 -10.05
C ASP A 198 10.26 7.21 -8.61
N ASP A 199 11.12 6.20 -8.47
CA ASP A 199 11.35 5.47 -7.21
C ASP A 199 12.21 6.22 -6.16
N ARG A 200 13.17 7.05 -6.54
CA ARG A 200 14.13 7.62 -5.56
C ARG A 200 13.82 9.07 -5.23
N PRO A 201 13.87 9.49 -3.96
CA PRO A 201 13.80 10.90 -3.61
C PRO A 201 15.04 11.65 -4.12
N VAL A 202 14.88 12.92 -4.50
CA VAL A 202 15.89 13.67 -5.27
C VAL A 202 16.25 15.02 -4.69
N ILE A 203 15.46 15.57 -3.77
CA ILE A 203 15.72 16.89 -3.18
C ILE A 203 16.68 16.75 -2.00
N GLN A 204 17.97 16.74 -2.32
CA GLN A 204 19.04 16.54 -1.34
C GLN A 204 19.09 17.67 -0.29
N SER A 205 18.82 17.32 0.97
CA SER A 205 18.77 18.28 2.08
C SER A 205 20.07 19.08 2.25
N ARG A 206 21.22 18.46 2.00
CA ARG A 206 22.54 19.10 2.06
C ARG A 206 22.69 20.29 1.10
N SER A 207 21.98 20.30 -0.03
CA SER A 207 22.02 21.38 -1.03
C SER A 207 21.22 22.61 -0.59
N HIS A 208 20.44 22.47 0.49
CA HIS A 208 19.50 23.48 0.99
C HIS A 208 19.80 23.88 2.44
N ARG A 209 21.02 23.57 2.94
CA ARG A 209 21.50 23.96 4.27
C ARG A 209 22.56 25.06 4.17
N GLY A 210 22.44 26.10 4.99
CA GLY A 210 23.44 27.15 5.16
C GLY A 210 22.95 28.56 4.84
N PRO A 211 23.74 29.61 5.15
CA PRO A 211 23.30 31.01 5.10
C PRO A 211 22.87 31.50 3.71
N ASN A 212 23.46 30.94 2.65
CA ASN A 212 23.22 31.32 1.25
C ASN A 212 22.50 30.22 0.45
N ALA A 213 21.98 29.19 1.12
CA ALA A 213 21.34 28.07 0.44
C ALA A 213 19.96 28.50 -0.08
N LYS A 214 19.68 28.18 -1.35
CA LYS A 214 18.34 28.39 -1.91
C LYS A 214 17.35 27.48 -1.19
N ALA A 215 16.14 27.98 -0.93
CA ALA A 215 15.05 27.16 -0.40
C ALA A 215 14.81 25.94 -1.31
N PRO A 216 14.50 24.76 -0.74
CA PRO A 216 14.24 23.56 -1.53
C PRO A 216 13.04 23.76 -2.45
N PRO A 217 13.03 23.18 -3.66
CA PRO A 217 11.81 23.13 -4.45
C PRO A 217 10.84 22.10 -3.84
N PRO A 218 9.53 22.41 -3.70
CA PRO A 218 8.56 21.43 -3.25
C PRO A 218 8.30 20.39 -4.36
N LEU A 219 8.61 19.13 -4.07
CA LEU A 219 8.40 18.02 -5.01
C LEU A 219 7.68 16.88 -4.29
N PHE A 220 6.51 16.50 -4.80
CA PHE A 220 5.75 15.37 -4.29
C PHE A 220 6.28 14.05 -4.87
N ARG A 221 6.41 13.04 -4.00
CA ARG A 221 6.88 11.69 -4.34
C ARG A 221 6.24 10.65 -3.45
N TYR A 222 6.46 9.38 -3.76
CA TYR A 222 5.88 8.27 -3.01
C TYR A 222 6.71 7.79 -1.82
N CYS A 223 7.97 8.22 -1.69
CA CYS A 223 8.81 7.96 -0.53
C CYS A 223 9.78 9.11 -0.25
N GLY A 224 10.39 9.07 0.93
CA GLY A 224 11.52 9.90 1.32
C GLY A 224 12.59 9.09 2.04
N ASP A 225 13.70 9.76 2.36
CA ASP A 225 14.78 9.24 3.20
C ASP A 225 15.28 10.34 4.16
N PRO A 226 16.11 10.02 5.18
CA PRO A 226 16.62 11.03 6.13
C PRO A 226 17.49 12.14 5.52
N TRP A 227 17.87 12.02 4.25
CA TRP A 227 18.79 12.95 3.58
C TRP A 227 18.10 13.81 2.53
N THR A 228 16.81 13.61 2.28
CA THR A 228 16.01 14.29 1.27
C THR A 228 14.87 15.12 1.86
N LEU A 229 14.29 16.00 1.05
CA LEU A 229 13.24 16.95 1.42
C LEU A 229 11.99 16.82 0.52
N ASP A 230 11.89 15.71 -0.21
CA ASP A 230 10.73 15.36 -1.02
C ASP A 230 9.49 15.19 -0.12
N ILE A 231 8.33 15.65 -0.60
CA ILE A 231 7.06 15.62 0.12
C ILE A 231 6.40 14.27 -0.13
N VAL A 232 6.24 13.45 0.92
CA VAL A 232 5.77 12.07 0.77
C VAL A 232 4.24 12.02 0.63
N PHE A 233 3.78 11.39 -0.45
CA PHE A 233 2.40 11.24 -0.85
C PHE A 233 2.03 9.75 -0.96
N PRO A 234 0.78 9.33 -0.68
CA PRO A 234 0.34 7.95 -0.89
C PRO A 234 0.59 7.46 -2.32
N ASP A 235 1.09 6.24 -2.45
CA ASP A 235 1.45 5.69 -3.76
C ASP A 235 0.23 5.37 -4.65
N TRP A 236 0.45 5.23 -5.95
CA TRP A 236 -0.63 5.02 -6.93
C TRP A 236 -1.41 3.72 -6.70
N SER A 237 -0.79 2.70 -6.09
CA SER A 237 -1.39 1.37 -5.92
C SER A 237 -2.51 1.34 -4.89
N PHE A 238 -2.77 2.44 -4.17
CA PHE A 238 -3.99 2.58 -3.38
C PHE A 238 -5.27 2.50 -4.25
N TRP A 239 -5.20 2.96 -5.50
CA TRP A 239 -6.31 2.87 -6.46
C TRP A 239 -6.14 1.76 -7.49
N GLY A 240 -5.00 1.07 -7.47
CA GLY A 240 -4.73 -0.10 -8.30
C GLY A 240 -3.39 -0.02 -9.04
N TRP A 241 -2.92 -1.18 -9.47
CA TRP A 241 -1.72 -1.31 -10.31
C TRP A 241 -2.02 -2.33 -11.42
N ALA A 242 -2.49 -1.81 -12.55
CA ALA A 242 -3.07 -2.61 -13.62
C ALA A 242 -2.07 -3.59 -14.25
N GLU A 243 -0.83 -3.16 -14.43
CA GLU A 243 0.25 -3.92 -15.10
C GLU A 243 0.68 -5.18 -14.37
N ILE A 244 0.35 -5.31 -13.07
CA ILE A 244 0.64 -6.50 -12.28
C ILE A 244 -0.60 -7.01 -11.53
N SER A 245 -1.79 -6.58 -11.97
CA SER A 245 -3.08 -7.03 -11.44
C SER A 245 -3.27 -6.85 -9.93
N ILE A 246 -2.66 -5.82 -9.33
CA ILE A 246 -2.92 -5.47 -7.92
C ILE A 246 -4.17 -4.60 -7.83
N LYS A 247 -5.20 -5.14 -7.17
CA LYS A 247 -6.50 -4.50 -7.01
C LYS A 247 -6.42 -3.22 -6.15
N PRO A 248 -7.42 -2.32 -6.24
CA PRO A 248 -7.55 -1.20 -5.34
C PRO A 248 -7.51 -1.60 -3.88
N TRP A 249 -7.01 -0.70 -3.04
CA TRP A 249 -6.66 -0.99 -1.66
C TRP A 249 -7.84 -1.48 -0.82
N GLU A 250 -9.02 -0.89 -0.97
CA GLU A 250 -10.22 -1.33 -0.25
C GLU A 250 -10.56 -2.82 -0.50
N ASN A 251 -10.45 -3.25 -1.76
CA ASN A 251 -10.74 -4.62 -2.15
C ASN A 251 -9.66 -5.60 -1.66
N ILE A 252 -8.38 -5.29 -1.90
CA ILE A 252 -7.28 -6.17 -1.51
C ILE A 252 -7.09 -6.22 0.01
N LEU A 253 -7.39 -5.15 0.75
CA LEU A 253 -7.33 -5.14 2.21
C LEU A 253 -8.33 -6.13 2.83
N LYS A 254 -9.54 -6.22 2.26
CA LYS A 254 -10.54 -7.24 2.61
C LYS A 254 -10.05 -8.66 2.26
N GLU A 255 -9.50 -8.84 1.06
CA GLU A 255 -8.97 -10.14 0.63
C GLU A 255 -7.80 -10.61 1.52
N LEU A 256 -6.94 -9.70 1.98
CA LEU A 256 -5.87 -9.99 2.94
C LEU A 256 -6.43 -10.40 4.30
N LYS A 257 -7.45 -9.69 4.79
CA LYS A 257 -8.16 -10.06 6.03
C LYS A 257 -8.78 -11.45 5.94
N ASP A 258 -9.42 -11.76 4.81
CA ASP A 258 -9.95 -13.10 4.54
C ASP A 258 -8.82 -14.15 4.42
N GLY A 259 -7.71 -13.78 3.76
CA GLY A 259 -6.50 -14.57 3.64
C GLY A 259 -5.90 -14.96 4.99
N ASN A 260 -5.86 -14.02 5.94
CA ASN A 260 -5.36 -14.26 7.30
C ASN A 260 -6.17 -15.33 8.04
N ASN A 261 -7.48 -15.39 7.79
CA ASN A 261 -8.40 -16.33 8.41
C ASN A 261 -8.34 -17.76 7.81
N ARG A 262 -7.72 -17.95 6.64
CA ARG A 262 -7.59 -19.27 5.99
C ARG A 262 -6.77 -20.25 6.82
N ILE A 263 -5.68 -19.77 7.43
CA ILE A 263 -4.78 -20.58 8.28
C ILE A 263 -4.46 -19.80 9.54
N LYS A 264 -4.91 -20.32 10.69
CA LYS A 264 -4.55 -19.79 12.02
C LYS A 264 -3.03 -19.67 12.13
N TRP A 265 -2.52 -18.54 12.61
CA TRP A 265 -1.08 -18.24 12.64
C TRP A 265 -0.22 -19.37 13.25
N MET A 266 -0.70 -20.00 14.32
CA MET A 266 -0.01 -21.14 14.97
C MET A 266 0.24 -22.35 14.05
N LYS A 267 -0.61 -22.54 13.03
CA LYS A 267 -0.52 -23.62 12.04
C LYS A 267 0.22 -23.24 10.76
N ARG A 268 0.64 -21.97 10.62
CA ARG A 268 1.42 -21.52 9.45
C ARG A 268 2.81 -22.14 9.46
N GLU A 269 3.41 -22.23 8.28
CA GLU A 269 4.77 -22.75 8.09
C GLU A 269 5.76 -21.94 8.94
N PRO A 270 6.65 -22.59 9.72
CA PRO A 270 7.45 -21.94 10.75
C PRO A 270 8.69 -21.20 10.19
N TYR A 271 8.65 -20.76 8.93
CA TYR A 271 9.76 -20.13 8.22
C TYR A 271 9.48 -18.68 7.86
N ALA A 272 10.54 -17.93 7.59
CA ALA A 272 10.45 -16.63 6.96
C ALA A 272 10.22 -16.77 5.46
N TYR A 273 9.30 -16.00 4.91
CA TYR A 273 8.95 -16.03 3.50
C TYR A 273 9.23 -14.71 2.81
N TRP A 274 9.80 -14.80 1.61
CA TRP A 274 9.89 -13.68 0.67
C TRP A 274 9.63 -14.15 -0.75
N LYS A 275 8.88 -13.36 -1.51
CA LYS A 275 8.78 -13.50 -2.97
C LYS A 275 8.94 -12.12 -3.61
N GLY A 276 9.93 -11.96 -4.48
CA GLY A 276 10.20 -10.67 -5.11
C GLY A 276 11.22 -10.74 -6.23
N ASN A 277 11.33 -9.65 -6.99
CA ASN A 277 12.29 -9.56 -8.09
C ASN A 277 13.66 -9.19 -7.51
N PRO A 278 14.68 -10.07 -7.58
CA PRO A 278 15.99 -9.79 -7.03
C PRO A 278 16.82 -8.83 -7.91
N PHE A 279 16.45 -8.64 -9.18
CA PHE A 279 17.29 -7.94 -10.15
C PHE A 279 17.13 -6.41 -10.10
N VAL A 280 16.25 -5.88 -9.27
CA VAL A 280 16.03 -4.43 -9.11
C VAL A 280 16.95 -3.78 -8.07
N ALA A 281 17.63 -4.57 -7.23
CA ALA A 281 18.54 -4.07 -6.20
C ALA A 281 19.51 -5.14 -5.71
N ASP A 282 20.76 -4.75 -5.46
CA ASP A 282 21.78 -5.69 -5.01
C ASP A 282 21.49 -6.27 -3.62
N THR A 283 20.82 -5.52 -2.74
CA THR A 283 20.38 -6.03 -1.44
C THR A 283 19.42 -7.22 -1.56
N ARG A 284 18.58 -7.26 -2.61
CA ARG A 284 17.69 -8.41 -2.88
C ARG A 284 18.42 -9.60 -3.48
N LYS A 285 19.42 -9.36 -4.34
CA LYS A 285 20.30 -10.43 -4.81
C LYS A 285 21.06 -11.06 -3.64
N ASP A 286 21.53 -10.23 -2.72
CA ASP A 286 22.23 -10.71 -1.53
C ASP A 286 21.29 -11.49 -0.59
N LEU A 287 20.04 -11.05 -0.41
CA LEU A 287 19.03 -11.79 0.36
C LEU A 287 18.87 -13.24 -0.14
N LEU A 288 18.95 -13.50 -1.44
CA LEU A 288 18.82 -14.86 -1.98
C LEU A 288 19.87 -15.84 -1.47
N LYS A 289 21.02 -15.37 -0.97
CA LYS A 289 22.03 -16.23 -0.33
C LYS A 289 21.53 -16.85 0.98
N CYS A 290 20.49 -16.28 1.58
CA CYS A 290 19.87 -16.82 2.78
C CYS A 290 18.86 -17.94 2.49
N ASN A 291 18.63 -18.31 1.23
CA ASN A 291 17.72 -19.41 0.92
C ASN A 291 18.31 -20.75 1.39
N VAL A 292 17.43 -21.72 1.63
CA VAL A 292 17.85 -23.07 2.01
C VAL A 292 18.77 -23.70 0.97
N SER A 293 19.81 -24.38 1.43
CA SER A 293 20.76 -25.16 0.63
C SER A 293 21.05 -26.50 1.30
N ASP A 294 21.77 -27.40 0.61
CA ASP A 294 22.17 -28.69 1.19
C ASP A 294 23.09 -28.57 2.41
N LYS A 295 23.72 -27.39 2.60
CA LYS A 295 24.71 -27.14 3.66
C LYS A 295 24.15 -26.31 4.81
N GLU A 296 23.15 -25.48 4.55
CA GLU A 296 22.72 -24.43 5.48
C GLU A 296 21.24 -24.12 5.30
N ASP A 297 20.51 -24.01 6.42
CA ASP A 297 19.12 -23.54 6.48
C ASP A 297 19.01 -22.36 7.46
N TRP A 298 18.87 -21.17 6.89
CA TRP A 298 18.64 -19.92 7.60
C TRP A 298 17.18 -19.73 8.06
N ASN A 299 16.35 -20.77 7.96
CA ASN A 299 14.90 -20.72 8.17
C ASN A 299 14.16 -19.75 7.23
N ALA A 300 14.73 -19.46 6.07
CA ALA A 300 14.14 -18.59 5.06
C ALA A 300 13.74 -19.39 3.81
N ARG A 301 12.60 -19.02 3.21
CA ARG A 301 12.05 -19.58 1.97
C ARG A 301 11.88 -18.43 0.99
N LEU A 302 12.83 -18.31 0.07
CA LEU A 302 12.96 -17.17 -0.83
C LEU A 302 12.62 -17.60 -2.27
N PHE A 303 11.71 -16.87 -2.89
CA PHE A 303 11.19 -17.18 -4.21
C PHE A 303 11.40 -16.00 -5.16
N ILE A 304 11.83 -16.28 -6.38
CA ILE A 304 12.00 -15.25 -7.41
C ILE A 304 10.63 -14.92 -8.01
N GLN A 305 10.28 -13.63 -7.98
CA GLN A 305 9.14 -13.09 -8.70
C GLN A 305 9.57 -12.74 -10.13
N ASP A 306 9.17 -13.56 -11.09
CA ASP A 306 9.37 -13.33 -12.51
C ASP A 306 8.10 -12.74 -13.12
N TRP A 307 8.11 -11.42 -13.36
CA TRP A 307 6.93 -10.72 -13.87
C TRP A 307 6.53 -11.13 -15.29
N ILE A 308 7.47 -11.59 -16.12
CA ILE A 308 7.17 -12.06 -17.48
C ILE A 308 6.38 -13.36 -17.39
N ARG A 309 6.89 -14.31 -16.61
CA ARG A 309 6.21 -15.59 -16.39
C ARG A 309 4.85 -15.42 -15.70
N GLU A 310 4.76 -14.49 -14.76
CA GLU A 310 3.51 -14.24 -14.02
C GLU A 310 2.45 -13.62 -14.93
N TYR A 311 2.84 -12.71 -15.84
CA TYR A 311 1.94 -12.20 -16.88
C TYR A 311 1.39 -13.34 -17.75
N GLU A 312 2.27 -14.24 -18.24
CA GLU A 312 1.86 -15.39 -19.07
C GLU A 312 0.90 -16.36 -18.34
N GLN A 313 1.01 -16.44 -17.01
CA GLN A 313 0.19 -17.32 -16.17
C GLN A 313 -1.03 -16.63 -15.55
N GLY A 314 -1.25 -15.35 -15.86
CA GLY A 314 -2.35 -14.56 -15.31
C GLY A 314 -2.23 -14.27 -13.81
N TYR A 315 -1.00 -14.06 -13.33
CA TYR A 315 -0.64 -13.68 -11.95
C TYR A 315 -1.11 -14.64 -10.85
N LYS A 316 -1.48 -15.88 -11.20
CA LYS A 316 -2.05 -16.87 -10.27
C LYS A 316 -1.13 -17.19 -9.08
N GLN A 317 0.18 -17.05 -9.26
CA GLN A 317 1.17 -17.32 -8.21
C GLN A 317 1.58 -16.06 -7.44
N SER A 318 1.02 -14.90 -7.81
CA SER A 318 1.32 -13.59 -7.22
C SER A 318 0.17 -13.00 -6.42
N ASP A 319 -0.93 -13.74 -6.26
CA ASP A 319 -2.06 -13.33 -5.42
C ASP A 319 -1.60 -13.07 -3.99
N LEU A 320 -1.66 -11.81 -3.54
CA LEU A 320 -1.10 -11.39 -2.26
C LEU A 320 -1.81 -12.04 -1.08
N ALA A 321 -3.13 -12.19 -1.14
CA ALA A 321 -3.93 -12.82 -0.08
C ALA A 321 -3.61 -14.31 0.12
N SER A 322 -3.15 -15.00 -0.93
CA SER A 322 -2.70 -16.40 -0.83
C SER A 322 -1.33 -16.57 -0.16
N GLN A 323 -0.56 -15.48 0.03
CA GLN A 323 0.81 -15.54 0.53
C GLN A 323 0.94 -15.38 2.06
N CYS A 324 -0.18 -15.30 2.80
CA CYS A 324 -0.19 -15.22 4.27
C CYS A 324 -0.17 -16.62 4.93
N THR A 325 0.69 -17.52 4.43
CA THR A 325 0.75 -18.95 4.81
C THR A 325 1.96 -19.32 5.68
N TYR A 326 2.93 -18.40 5.79
CA TYR A 326 4.14 -18.54 6.59
C TYR A 326 4.06 -17.68 7.85
N ARG A 327 4.68 -18.12 8.94
CA ARG A 327 4.65 -17.38 10.22
C ARG A 327 5.28 -16.01 10.08
N TYR A 328 6.33 -15.85 9.29
CA TYR A 328 7.06 -14.58 9.16
C TYR A 328 7.15 -14.14 7.69
N LYS A 329 7.10 -12.83 7.45
CA LYS A 329 7.23 -12.25 6.11
C LYS A 329 8.42 -11.31 6.09
N ILE A 330 9.28 -11.42 5.10
CA ILE A 330 10.44 -10.53 4.98
C ILE A 330 10.04 -9.31 4.16
N TYR A 331 10.37 -8.13 4.67
CA TYR A 331 10.36 -6.90 3.89
C TYR A 331 11.79 -6.45 3.62
N ILE A 332 12.07 -6.10 2.37
CA ILE A 332 13.36 -5.56 1.94
C ILE A 332 13.15 -4.59 0.77
N GLU A 333 13.93 -3.51 0.79
CA GLU A 333 13.91 -2.46 -0.22
C GLU A 333 14.18 -3.01 -1.63
N GLY A 334 13.61 -2.33 -2.62
CA GLY A 334 13.92 -2.54 -4.03
C GLY A 334 14.93 -1.48 -4.49
N TYR A 335 14.65 -0.87 -5.63
CA TYR A 335 15.45 0.27 -6.11
C TYR A 335 15.38 1.47 -5.13
N ALA A 336 14.25 1.58 -4.42
CA ALA A 336 14.00 2.43 -3.25
C ALA A 336 13.02 1.73 -2.28
N TRP A 337 12.04 2.45 -1.72
CA TRP A 337 10.91 1.82 -1.00
C TRP A 337 10.22 0.78 -1.89
N SER A 338 9.66 -0.27 -1.29
CA SER A 338 8.95 -1.32 -2.03
C SER A 338 7.45 -1.27 -1.74
N VAL A 339 6.65 -1.13 -2.79
CA VAL A 339 5.18 -1.09 -2.73
C VAL A 339 4.58 -2.31 -1.99
N SER A 340 5.31 -3.43 -1.91
CA SER A 340 4.93 -4.63 -1.18
C SER A 340 4.73 -4.43 0.34
N GLU A 341 5.26 -3.35 0.92
CA GLU A 341 5.30 -3.09 2.37
C GLU A 341 3.93 -3.26 3.05
N LYS A 342 2.95 -2.45 2.65
CA LYS A 342 1.60 -2.46 3.25
C LYS A 342 0.90 -3.82 3.15
N TYR A 343 1.13 -4.55 2.06
CA TYR A 343 0.55 -5.88 1.85
C TYR A 343 1.22 -6.95 2.74
N ILE A 344 2.53 -6.84 2.95
CA ILE A 344 3.28 -7.72 3.85
C ILE A 344 2.83 -7.50 5.31
N LEU A 345 2.72 -6.24 5.73
CA LEU A 345 2.31 -5.87 7.08
C LEU A 345 0.86 -6.31 7.39
N ALA A 346 0.00 -6.40 6.37
CA ALA A 346 -1.38 -6.85 6.52
C ALA A 346 -1.58 -8.36 6.77
N CYS A 347 -0.53 -9.19 6.72
CA CYS A 347 -0.68 -10.65 6.71
C CYS A 347 -0.85 -11.33 8.10
N ASP A 348 -1.05 -10.61 9.22
CA ASP A 348 -0.96 -11.16 10.61
C ASP A 348 0.36 -11.90 10.93
N SER A 349 1.32 -11.89 10.01
CA SER A 349 2.64 -12.50 10.17
C SER A 349 3.62 -11.42 10.59
N PRO A 350 4.47 -11.63 11.61
CA PRO A 350 5.49 -10.65 11.96
C PRO A 350 6.35 -10.36 10.74
N THR A 351 6.42 -9.07 10.43
CA THR A 351 7.25 -8.59 9.34
C THR A 351 8.68 -8.49 9.85
N LEU A 352 9.57 -9.27 9.24
CA LEU A 352 11.01 -9.19 9.41
C LEU A 352 11.50 -8.08 8.47
N LEU A 353 11.61 -6.87 9.00
CA LEU A 353 11.91 -5.66 8.26
C LEU A 353 13.43 -5.46 8.20
N VAL A 354 14.03 -5.75 7.05
CA VAL A 354 15.44 -5.46 6.79
C VAL A 354 15.63 -3.94 6.84
N ASN A 355 16.54 -3.47 7.69
CA ASN A 355 16.76 -2.05 7.96
C ASN A 355 16.73 -1.22 6.66
N THR A 356 15.75 -0.31 6.59
CA THR A 356 15.41 0.48 5.40
C THR A 356 16.10 1.83 5.44
N ASN A 357 16.41 2.37 4.26
CA ASN A 357 16.85 3.75 4.06
C ASN A 357 15.67 4.66 3.72
N PHE A 358 14.66 4.11 3.07
CA PHE A 358 13.48 4.79 2.59
C PHE A 358 12.30 4.54 3.53
N TYR A 359 11.37 5.48 3.51
CA TYR A 359 10.08 5.38 4.18
C TYR A 359 8.96 5.91 3.28
N ASP A 360 7.78 5.33 3.43
CA ASP A 360 6.54 5.92 2.94
C ASP A 360 5.89 6.83 4.01
N PHE A 361 4.65 7.25 3.76
CA PHE A 361 3.97 8.21 4.62
C PHE A 361 3.58 7.67 6.01
N PHE A 362 3.50 6.34 6.20
CA PHE A 362 3.05 5.76 7.47
C PHE A 362 4.14 5.00 8.22
N LEU A 363 5.12 4.40 7.53
CA LEU A 363 6.14 3.52 8.13
C LEU A 363 6.93 4.20 9.26
N ARG A 364 7.14 5.51 9.16
CA ARG A 364 7.85 6.30 10.17
C ARG A 364 7.22 6.19 11.57
N SER A 365 5.90 6.00 11.64
CA SER A 365 5.17 5.82 12.91
C SER A 365 5.26 4.40 13.48
N MET A 366 5.74 3.42 12.71
CA MET A 366 5.86 2.06 13.21
C MET A 366 7.07 1.86 14.15
N GLN A 367 6.90 1.00 15.16
CA GLN A 367 7.89 0.71 16.19
C GLN A 367 8.44 -0.73 16.06
N PRO A 368 9.77 -0.91 16.09
CA PRO A 368 10.39 -2.22 16.17
C PRO A 368 9.96 -2.94 17.45
N VAL A 369 9.92 -4.28 17.40
CA VAL A 369 9.42 -5.22 18.42
C VAL A 369 7.97 -4.98 18.87
N HIS A 370 7.25 -4.06 18.24
CA HIS A 370 5.82 -3.86 18.42
C HIS A 370 5.05 -4.14 17.13
N HIS A 371 5.41 -3.49 16.02
CA HIS A 371 4.79 -3.71 14.71
C HIS A 371 5.61 -4.63 13.80
N TYR A 372 6.94 -4.62 13.94
CA TYR A 372 7.83 -5.41 13.10
C TYR A 372 9.05 -5.88 13.88
N TRP A 373 9.76 -6.88 13.36
CA TRP A 373 11.05 -7.31 13.87
C TRP A 373 12.18 -6.73 13.00
N PRO A 374 13.12 -5.96 13.55
CA PRO A 374 14.21 -5.38 12.75
C PRO A 374 15.22 -6.46 12.34
N ILE A 375 15.69 -6.41 11.10
CA ILE A 375 16.72 -7.29 10.56
C ILE A 375 17.92 -6.48 10.09
N ARG A 376 19.11 -6.93 10.49
CA ARG A 376 20.37 -6.32 10.09
C ARG A 376 20.59 -6.41 8.58
N ASN A 377 20.94 -5.30 7.94
CA ASN A 377 21.22 -5.29 6.51
C ASN A 377 22.63 -5.81 6.17
N ASP A 378 23.60 -5.66 7.08
CA ASP A 378 24.99 -6.14 6.93
C ASP A 378 25.14 -7.64 7.19
N ASP A 379 24.24 -8.24 7.99
CA ASP A 379 24.31 -9.65 8.40
C ASP A 379 22.94 -10.35 8.36
N LYS A 380 22.22 -10.13 7.26
CA LYS A 380 20.81 -10.47 7.11
C LYS A 380 20.49 -11.96 7.31
N CYS A 381 21.33 -12.89 6.84
CA CYS A 381 21.00 -14.33 6.94
C CYS A 381 21.02 -14.82 8.39
N ARG A 382 22.03 -14.43 9.18
CA ARG A 382 22.10 -14.74 10.61
C ARG A 382 20.98 -14.04 11.39
N SER A 383 20.77 -12.75 11.15
CA SER A 383 19.68 -12.00 11.79
C SER A 383 18.29 -12.59 11.48
N LEU A 384 18.02 -13.01 10.23
CA LEU A 384 16.80 -13.73 9.86
C LEU A 384 16.65 -15.05 10.61
N LYS A 385 17.71 -15.87 10.65
CA LYS A 385 17.69 -17.15 11.34
C LYS A 385 17.38 -16.97 12.83
N PHE A 386 18.08 -16.04 13.48
CA PHE A 386 17.83 -15.70 14.88
C PHE A 386 16.39 -15.24 15.11
N ALA A 387 15.87 -14.33 14.29
CA ALA A 387 14.50 -13.84 14.41
C ALA A 387 13.46 -14.96 14.32
N VAL A 388 13.65 -15.90 13.39
CA VAL A 388 12.76 -17.05 13.20
C VAL A 388 12.86 -18.04 14.36
N ASP A 389 14.07 -18.37 14.82
CA ASP A 389 14.28 -19.26 15.96
C ASP A 389 13.71 -18.67 17.26
N TRP A 390 13.93 -17.37 17.49
CA TRP A 390 13.33 -16.62 18.59
C TRP A 390 11.81 -16.62 18.49
N GLY A 391 11.25 -16.31 17.33
CA GLY A 391 9.79 -16.24 17.15
C GLY A 391 9.13 -17.61 17.35
N ASN A 392 9.78 -18.68 16.90
CA ASN A 392 9.26 -20.04 17.02
C ASN A 392 9.33 -20.57 18.47
N SER A 393 10.27 -20.06 19.28
CA SER A 393 10.32 -20.32 20.73
C SER A 393 9.41 -19.37 21.53
N HIS A 394 9.06 -18.21 20.99
CA HIS A 394 8.22 -17.18 21.63
C HIS A 394 6.93 -16.90 20.85
N LYS A 395 6.23 -17.97 20.47
CA LYS A 395 5.09 -17.94 19.53
C LYS A 395 4.04 -16.86 19.83
N GLN A 396 3.64 -16.71 21.09
CA GLN A 396 2.63 -15.72 21.47
C GLN A 396 3.13 -14.28 21.26
N LYS A 397 4.40 -14.00 21.61
CA LYS A 397 5.01 -12.68 21.42
C LYS A 397 5.19 -12.38 19.94
N ALA A 398 5.68 -13.36 19.17
CA ALA A 398 5.78 -13.24 17.72
C ALA A 398 4.42 -12.95 17.11
N GLN A 399 3.39 -13.76 17.37
CA GLN A 399 2.04 -13.54 16.86
C GLN A 399 1.51 -12.13 17.21
N ALA A 400 1.75 -11.64 18.43
CA ALA A 400 1.33 -10.31 18.84
C ALA A 400 1.97 -9.18 18.00
N ILE A 401 3.24 -9.32 17.59
CA ILE A 401 3.90 -8.35 16.72
C ILE A 401 3.23 -8.31 15.34
N GLY A 402 2.99 -9.48 14.74
CA GLY A 402 2.33 -9.58 13.43
C GLY A 402 0.90 -9.07 13.47
N LYS A 403 0.17 -9.36 14.54
CA LYS A 403 -1.18 -8.85 14.77
C LYS A 403 -1.18 -7.33 14.94
N ALA A 404 -0.26 -6.75 15.70
CA ALA A 404 -0.21 -5.30 15.89
C ALA A 404 0.07 -4.55 14.57
N ALA A 405 0.97 -5.04 13.71
CA ALA A 405 1.15 -4.48 12.37
C ALA A 405 -0.10 -4.60 11.51
N SER A 406 -0.72 -5.78 11.49
CA SER A 406 -1.93 -6.02 10.70
C SER A 406 -3.09 -5.16 11.18
N ASP A 407 -3.28 -5.01 12.49
CA ASP A 407 -4.30 -4.14 13.09
C ASP A 407 -4.05 -2.67 12.70
N PHE A 408 -2.80 -2.19 12.74
CA PHE A 408 -2.45 -0.85 12.22
C PHE A 408 -2.86 -0.68 10.75
N ILE A 409 -2.51 -1.65 9.89
CA ILE A 409 -2.84 -1.57 8.46
C ILE A 409 -4.36 -1.66 8.21
N GLN A 410 -5.04 -2.56 8.93
CA GLN A 410 -6.46 -2.81 8.77
C GLN A 410 -7.32 -1.69 9.33
N GLU A 411 -6.89 -1.01 10.39
CA GLU A 411 -7.68 -0.02 11.12
C GLU A 411 -7.25 1.43 10.84
N GLU A 412 -5.95 1.71 10.75
CA GLU A 412 -5.41 3.07 10.59
C GLU A 412 -5.04 3.40 9.15
N LEU A 413 -4.84 2.42 8.28
CA LEU A 413 -4.49 2.63 6.86
C LEU A 413 -5.67 2.35 5.90
N LYS A 414 -6.92 2.45 6.36
CA LYS A 414 -8.11 2.32 5.49
C LYS A 414 -8.19 3.46 4.47
N MET A 415 -8.91 3.25 3.36
CA MET A 415 -9.06 4.27 2.31
C MET A 415 -9.60 5.61 2.81
N GLU A 416 -10.43 5.62 3.87
CA GLU A 416 -10.88 6.85 4.52
C GLU A 416 -9.70 7.69 5.05
N PHE A 417 -8.76 7.09 5.77
CA PHE A 417 -7.57 7.77 6.29
C PHE A 417 -6.54 8.06 5.20
N VAL A 418 -6.51 7.27 4.11
CA VAL A 418 -5.69 7.62 2.94
C VAL A 418 -6.17 8.92 2.32
N TYR A 419 -7.49 9.07 2.09
CA TYR A 419 -8.06 10.31 1.59
C TYR A 419 -7.89 11.47 2.57
N ASP A 420 -8.07 11.25 3.87
CA ASP A 420 -7.86 12.30 4.87
C ASP A 420 -6.40 12.75 4.94
N TYR A 421 -5.44 11.82 4.79
CA TYR A 421 -4.02 12.15 4.74
C TYR A 421 -3.72 13.01 3.52
N MET A 422 -4.22 12.62 2.34
CA MET A 422 -4.08 13.43 1.13
C MET A 422 -4.72 14.81 1.29
N PHE A 423 -5.93 14.87 1.88
CA PHE A 423 -6.61 16.13 2.15
C PHE A 423 -5.74 17.06 2.99
N HIS A 424 -5.30 16.60 4.16
CA HIS A 424 -4.51 17.41 5.08
C HIS A 424 -3.16 17.81 4.50
N LEU A 425 -2.48 16.91 3.80
CA LEU A 425 -1.21 17.21 3.16
C LEU A 425 -1.36 18.31 2.10
N LEU A 426 -2.36 18.19 1.21
CA LEU A 426 -2.61 19.18 0.17
C LEU A 426 -3.13 20.51 0.74
N TYR A 427 -3.99 20.45 1.76
CA TYR A 427 -4.55 21.61 2.44
C TYR A 427 -3.46 22.43 3.16
N GLU A 428 -2.61 21.78 3.95
CA GLU A 428 -1.50 22.43 4.64
C GLU A 428 -0.42 22.91 3.66
N TYR A 429 -0.18 22.18 2.57
CA TYR A 429 0.71 22.62 1.50
C TYR A 429 0.20 23.90 0.83
N ALA A 430 -1.08 23.97 0.49
CA ALA A 430 -1.68 25.12 -0.18
C ALA A 430 -1.59 26.41 0.66
N LYS A 431 -1.74 26.32 1.99
CA LYS A 431 -1.55 27.45 2.91
C LYS A 431 -0.16 28.07 2.85
N LEU A 432 0.84 27.30 2.40
CA LEU A 432 2.22 27.76 2.31
C LEU A 432 2.49 28.50 0.99
N LEU A 433 1.61 28.39 -0.02
CA LEU A 433 1.79 29.10 -1.29
C LEU A 433 1.73 30.62 -1.07
N ARG A 434 2.71 31.33 -1.62
CA ARG A 434 2.84 32.80 -1.57
C ARG A 434 2.46 33.48 -2.89
N PHE A 435 1.68 32.77 -3.70
CA PHE A 435 1.26 33.21 -5.01
C PHE A 435 -0.05 32.52 -5.36
N GLU A 436 -0.82 33.11 -6.27
CA GLU A 436 -2.04 32.51 -6.78
C GLU A 436 -1.72 31.42 -7.81
N PRO A 437 -2.24 30.19 -7.65
CA PRO A 437 -2.10 29.13 -8.65
C PRO A 437 -2.61 29.60 -10.01
N LYS A 438 -1.86 29.30 -11.08
CA LYS A 438 -2.23 29.66 -12.44
C LYS A 438 -2.24 28.42 -13.31
N ILE A 439 -3.27 28.27 -14.13
CA ILE A 439 -3.37 27.21 -15.12
C ILE A 439 -2.30 27.49 -16.19
N PRO A 440 -1.29 26.62 -16.37
CA PRO A 440 -0.26 26.78 -17.39
C PRO A 440 -0.87 26.69 -18.80
N GLU A 441 -0.26 27.38 -19.76
CA GLU A 441 -0.59 27.18 -21.17
C GLU A 441 -0.34 25.72 -21.57
N GLY A 442 -1.32 25.08 -22.22
CA GLY A 442 -1.25 23.68 -22.61
C GLY A 442 -1.62 22.66 -21.51
N ALA A 443 -1.94 23.10 -20.30
CA ALA A 443 -2.50 22.21 -19.28
C ALA A 443 -3.92 21.74 -19.68
N MET A 444 -4.21 20.45 -19.49
CA MET A 444 -5.50 19.85 -19.82
C MET A 444 -6.37 19.72 -18.57
N GLU A 445 -7.64 20.10 -18.65
CA GLU A 445 -8.63 19.78 -17.60
C GLU A 445 -8.87 18.27 -17.57
N ILE A 446 -8.79 17.67 -16.38
CA ILE A 446 -9.07 16.25 -16.16
C ILE A 446 -10.15 16.06 -15.10
N CYS A 447 -10.91 14.98 -15.24
CA CYS A 447 -11.95 14.54 -14.31
C CYS A 447 -12.12 13.02 -14.44
N SER A 448 -12.94 12.42 -13.57
CA SER A 448 -13.09 10.97 -13.56
C SER A 448 -13.62 10.41 -14.87
N GLU A 449 -14.47 11.15 -15.58
CA GLU A 449 -15.02 10.78 -16.87
C GLU A 449 -13.95 10.74 -17.95
N THR A 450 -13.12 11.79 -18.07
CA THR A 450 -12.08 11.86 -19.10
C THR A 450 -11.02 10.77 -18.94
N MET A 451 -10.84 10.25 -17.72
CA MET A 451 -9.94 9.13 -17.43
C MET A 451 -10.64 7.78 -17.61
N ALA A 452 -11.72 7.51 -16.87
CA ALA A 452 -12.32 6.18 -16.79
C ALA A 452 -13.12 5.80 -18.05
N CYS A 453 -13.76 6.75 -18.74
CA CYS A 453 -14.57 6.43 -19.92
C CYS A 453 -13.70 5.95 -21.10
N HIS A 454 -12.48 6.49 -21.24
CA HIS A 454 -11.51 6.10 -22.28
C HIS A 454 -10.62 4.91 -21.88
N SER A 455 -10.48 4.65 -20.58
CA SER A 455 -9.74 3.48 -20.10
C SER A 455 -10.40 2.17 -20.55
N ASN A 456 -9.61 1.09 -20.59
CA ASN A 456 -10.10 -0.25 -20.92
C ASN A 456 -9.48 -1.31 -19.98
N GLY A 457 -9.91 -2.56 -20.13
CA GLY A 457 -9.32 -3.70 -19.43
C GLY A 457 -9.23 -3.52 -17.91
N THR A 458 -8.08 -3.89 -17.35
CA THR A 458 -7.81 -3.84 -15.91
C THR A 458 -7.77 -2.41 -15.37
N GLU A 459 -7.29 -1.44 -16.14
CA GLU A 459 -7.26 -0.03 -15.74
C GLU A 459 -8.69 0.48 -15.47
N LYS A 460 -9.61 0.26 -16.43
CA LYS A 460 -11.02 0.64 -16.27
C LYS A 460 -11.65 -0.05 -15.07
N LYS A 461 -11.40 -1.34 -14.92
CA LYS A 461 -11.91 -2.13 -13.81
C LYS A 461 -11.49 -1.52 -12.47
N PHE A 462 -10.21 -1.23 -12.28
CA PHE A 462 -9.69 -0.67 -11.03
C PHE A 462 -10.16 0.76 -10.78
N MET A 463 -10.29 1.59 -11.83
CA MET A 463 -10.93 2.90 -11.69
C MET A 463 -12.38 2.78 -11.20
N LEU A 464 -13.19 1.90 -11.81
CA LEU A 464 -14.58 1.71 -11.38
C LEU A 464 -14.71 1.11 -9.98
N GLU A 465 -13.83 0.18 -9.61
CA GLU A 465 -13.78 -0.41 -8.26
C GLU A 465 -13.36 0.60 -7.19
N SER A 466 -12.54 1.60 -7.54
CA SER A 466 -12.06 2.64 -6.62
C SER A 466 -12.78 3.99 -6.76
N LEU A 467 -13.86 4.04 -7.54
CA LEU A 467 -14.63 5.26 -7.78
C LEU A 467 -15.36 5.68 -6.51
N VAL A 468 -15.08 6.91 -6.04
CA VAL A 468 -15.86 7.55 -4.99
C VAL A 468 -17.21 7.93 -5.56
N LYS A 469 -18.26 7.23 -5.13
CA LYS A 469 -19.62 7.37 -5.70
C LYS A 469 -20.40 8.55 -5.14
N SER A 470 -20.03 9.05 -3.97
CA SER A 470 -20.73 10.16 -3.31
C SER A 470 -19.75 10.97 -2.45
N PRO A 471 -20.02 12.27 -2.24
CA PRO A 471 -19.34 13.06 -1.22
C PRO A 471 -19.41 12.38 0.16
N SER A 472 -18.42 12.63 0.99
CA SER A 472 -18.43 12.23 2.39
C SER A 472 -19.41 13.09 3.18
N ASP A 473 -20.26 12.44 3.96
CA ASP A 473 -21.16 13.11 4.92
C ASP A 473 -20.37 13.71 6.09
N ASN A 474 -19.18 13.16 6.39
CA ASN A 474 -18.30 13.60 7.46
C ASN A 474 -17.18 14.51 6.93
N THR A 475 -16.71 15.42 7.77
CA THR A 475 -15.42 16.10 7.52
C THR A 475 -14.24 15.13 7.63
N PRO A 476 -13.09 15.44 6.99
CA PRO A 476 -11.85 14.75 7.30
C PRO A 476 -11.61 14.72 8.82
N CYS A 477 -10.96 13.66 9.31
CA CYS A 477 -10.52 13.56 10.71
C CYS A 477 -9.72 14.80 11.14
N THR A 478 -9.64 15.04 12.45
CA THR A 478 -8.88 16.19 12.96
C THR A 478 -7.38 15.92 12.89
N LEU A 479 -6.63 16.75 12.16
CA LEU A 479 -5.17 16.65 12.03
C LEU A 479 -4.50 16.86 13.40
N PRO A 480 -3.76 15.87 13.93
CA PRO A 480 -3.02 16.07 15.17
C PRO A 480 -1.96 17.18 15.05
N PRO A 481 -1.62 17.88 16.14
CA PRO A 481 -0.59 18.91 16.13
C PRO A 481 0.79 18.31 15.79
N PRO A 482 1.78 19.14 15.38
CA PRO A 482 3.14 18.66 15.21
C PRO A 482 3.67 18.01 16.49
N TYR A 483 4.66 17.13 16.37
CA TYR A 483 5.33 16.60 17.54
C TYR A 483 6.05 17.72 18.28
N GLU A 484 5.86 17.77 19.60
CA GLU A 484 6.79 18.46 20.50
C GLU A 484 8.21 17.90 20.29
N PRO A 485 9.26 18.73 20.14
CA PRO A 485 10.62 18.24 19.84
C PRO A 485 11.12 17.17 20.82
N ARG A 486 10.76 17.28 22.10
CA ARG A 486 11.09 16.28 23.12
C ARG A 486 10.37 14.95 22.90
N VAL A 487 9.10 14.99 22.49
CA VAL A 487 8.29 13.80 22.21
C VAL A 487 8.80 13.10 20.95
N LEU A 488 9.07 13.83 19.87
CA LEU A 488 9.68 13.27 18.67
C LEU A 488 11.04 12.63 18.97
N GLY A 489 11.89 13.34 19.73
CA GLY A 489 13.18 12.81 20.16
C GLY A 489 13.05 11.54 21.00
N ALA A 490 12.07 11.46 21.90
CA ALA A 490 11.81 10.25 22.68
C ALA A 490 11.31 9.08 21.80
N PHE A 491 10.41 9.36 20.86
CA PHE A 491 9.90 8.38 19.90
C PHE A 491 11.02 7.77 19.04
N LEU A 492 11.89 8.62 18.49
CA LEU A 492 13.03 8.19 17.68
C LEU A 492 14.09 7.44 18.51
N ARG A 493 14.38 7.90 19.74
CA ARG A 493 15.28 7.18 20.66
C ARG A 493 14.74 5.81 21.03
N ARG A 494 13.44 5.68 21.30
CA ARG A 494 12.80 4.39 21.58
C ARG A 494 12.98 3.44 20.40
N LYS A 495 12.73 3.90 19.18
CA LYS A 495 12.93 3.14 17.95
C LYS A 495 14.37 2.66 17.81
N ALA A 496 15.36 3.55 17.97
CA ALA A 496 16.77 3.19 17.91
C ALA A 496 17.19 2.20 19.02
N ASN A 497 16.70 2.39 20.24
CA ASN A 497 17.01 1.52 21.37
C ASN A 497 16.42 0.11 21.19
N SER A 498 15.20 -0.01 20.67
CA SER A 498 14.59 -1.31 20.36
C SER A 498 15.40 -2.10 19.32
N ILE A 499 15.92 -1.42 18.28
CA ILE A 499 16.78 -2.06 17.28
C ILE A 499 18.08 -2.56 17.93
N ARG A 500 18.77 -1.68 18.69
CA ARG A 500 20.01 -2.04 19.42
C ARG A 500 19.80 -3.19 20.41
N GLN A 501 18.64 -3.25 21.04
CA GLN A 501 18.29 -4.33 21.96
C GLN A 501 18.21 -5.68 21.22
N VAL A 502 17.56 -5.73 20.06
CA VAL A 502 17.51 -6.94 19.22
C VAL A 502 18.91 -7.33 18.75
N GLU A 503 19.72 -6.38 18.29
CA GLU A 503 21.12 -6.63 17.90
C GLU A 503 21.95 -7.19 19.06
N THR A 504 21.71 -6.73 20.30
CA THR A 504 22.37 -7.27 21.49
C THR A 504 21.94 -8.71 21.77
N TRP A 505 20.65 -9.04 21.60
CA TRP A 505 20.16 -10.41 21.75
C TRP A 505 20.76 -11.33 20.68
N GLU A 506 20.86 -10.87 19.44
CA GLU A 506 21.50 -11.58 18.33
C GLU A 506 22.96 -11.90 18.65
N ASN A 507 23.75 -10.88 19.03
CA ASN A 507 25.17 -11.05 19.33
C ASN A 507 25.38 -12.05 20.48
N ASN A 508 24.67 -11.88 21.59
CA ASN A 508 24.77 -12.78 22.75
C ASN A 508 24.41 -14.23 22.39
N PHE A 509 23.41 -14.43 21.52
CA PHE A 509 23.03 -15.75 21.05
C PHE A 509 24.16 -16.42 20.26
N TYR A 510 24.74 -15.73 19.28
CA TYR A 510 25.82 -16.29 18.46
C TYR A 510 27.13 -16.49 19.24
N GLU A 511 27.49 -15.56 20.14
CA GLU A 511 28.63 -15.73 21.05
C GLU A 511 28.47 -16.97 21.93
N SER A 512 27.26 -17.24 22.43
CA SER A 512 26.98 -18.44 23.25
C SER A 512 27.16 -19.74 22.46
N LEU A 513 26.79 -19.75 21.18
CA LEU A 513 26.96 -20.92 20.30
C LEU A 513 28.44 -21.17 19.98
N GLU A 514 29.20 -20.11 19.71
CA GLU A 514 30.63 -20.19 19.45
C GLU A 514 31.39 -20.71 20.69
N ASN A 515 31.10 -20.17 21.87
CA ASN A 515 31.72 -20.62 23.12
C ASN A 515 31.33 -22.06 23.48
N GLY A 516 30.08 -22.45 23.27
CA GLY A 516 29.61 -23.82 23.46
C GLY A 516 30.26 -24.83 22.50
N SER A 517 30.57 -24.42 21.26
CA SER A 517 31.29 -25.25 20.31
C SER A 517 32.75 -25.46 20.71
N LYS A 518 33.45 -24.40 21.14
CA LYS A 518 34.84 -24.46 21.62
C LYS A 518 34.99 -25.37 22.83
N SER A 519 34.02 -25.34 23.76
CA SER A 519 34.00 -26.21 24.94
C SER A 519 33.72 -27.68 24.66
N LYS A 520 33.18 -28.03 23.48
CA LYS A 520 32.93 -29.43 23.07
C LYS A 520 34.07 -30.03 22.24
N THR A 521 34.97 -29.19 21.74
CA THR A 521 36.14 -29.57 20.94
C THR A 521 37.45 -29.55 21.73
N SER A 522 37.43 -29.04 22.96
CA SER A 522 38.48 -29.21 23.98
C SER A 522 38.11 -30.33 24.93
#